data_AF-A0A7V9Q8Z3-F1
#
_entry.id   AF-A0A7V9Q8Z3-F1
#
_cell.length_a   1.000
_cell.length_b   1.000
_cell.length_c   1.000
_cell.angle_alpha   90.00
_cell.angle_beta   90.00
_cell.angle_gamma   90.00
#
_symmetry.space_group_name_H-M   'P 1'
#
loop_
_entity.id
_entity.type
_entity.pdbx_description
1 polymer ?
#
loop_
_entity_poly.entity_id
_entity_poly.type
_entity_poly.pdbx_seq_one_letter_code
_entity_poly.pdbx_strand_id
1 'polypeptide(L)'
;MADTEPKKRASGKTDVSATHAQNNFGEVLGRVSGGQVVFITKYDRPAAVLMSIEEYQILTSTGAADLAALTREFDLMVERMQSPESAAATNRLFAMDPDSLGEAARDATAADDGS
;
A
#
# COMPACT_ATOMS: atom_id res chain seq x y z
N MET A 1 18.39 36.20 -11.57
CA MET A 1 18.20 34.78 -11.96
C MET A 1 18.66 33.96 -10.76
N ALA A 2 17.72 33.65 -9.85
CA ALA A 2 18.05 32.92 -8.62
C ALA A 2 17.84 31.44 -8.90
N ASP A 3 18.95 30.75 -9.09
CA ASP A 3 19.03 29.29 -9.16
C ASP A 3 18.54 28.73 -7.81
N THR A 4 17.42 28.01 -7.84
CA THR A 4 16.86 27.36 -6.64
C THR A 4 17.19 25.88 -6.75
N GLU A 5 18.30 25.47 -6.16
CA GLU A 5 18.58 24.06 -5.93
C GLU A 5 17.58 23.47 -4.92
N PRO A 6 17.05 22.26 -5.17
CA PRO A 6 16.10 21.62 -4.27
C PRO A 6 16.80 21.16 -2.99
N LYS A 7 16.26 21.58 -1.82
CA LYS A 7 16.68 21.08 -0.49
C LYS A 7 16.52 19.56 -0.43
N LYS A 8 17.63 18.84 -0.61
CA LYS A 8 17.79 17.41 -0.38
C LYS A 8 17.25 17.08 1.01
N ARG A 9 16.14 16.34 1.11
CA ARG A 9 15.61 15.86 2.39
C ARG A 9 16.68 14.97 3.02
N ALA A 10 17.37 15.48 4.04
CA ALA A 10 18.33 14.71 4.80
C ALA A 10 17.57 13.67 5.63
N SER A 11 17.54 12.44 5.14
CA SER A 11 17.18 11.21 5.85
C SER A 11 18.23 10.86 6.93
N GLY A 12 18.52 11.83 7.81
CA GLY A 12 19.48 11.69 8.90
C GLY A 12 18.83 11.04 10.12
N LYS A 13 18.93 9.72 10.20
CA LYS A 13 18.63 8.96 11.42
C LYS A 13 19.44 9.55 12.59
N THR A 14 18.76 10.14 13.56
CA THR A 14 19.43 10.72 14.74
C THR A 14 19.26 9.76 15.92
N ASP A 15 20.35 9.12 16.33
CA ASP A 15 20.36 8.19 17.46
C ASP A 15 20.71 8.96 18.76
N VAL A 16 19.95 8.72 19.83
CA VAL A 16 20.13 9.34 21.15
C VAL A 16 20.08 8.25 22.21
N SER A 17 21.00 8.24 23.17
CA SER A 17 20.97 7.25 24.25
C SER A 17 19.75 7.44 25.16
N ALA A 18 19.27 6.36 25.78
CA ALA A 18 18.15 6.42 26.72
C ALA A 18 18.42 7.40 27.88
N THR A 19 19.65 7.44 28.38
CA THR A 19 20.06 8.38 29.43
C THR A 19 19.99 9.82 28.95
N HIS A 20 20.45 10.11 27.72
CA HIS A 20 20.35 11.45 27.16
C HIS A 20 18.88 11.85 26.91
N ALA A 21 18.06 10.93 26.39
CA ALA A 21 16.65 11.17 26.17
C ALA A 21 15.89 11.45 27.49
N GLN A 22 16.21 10.73 28.56
CA GLN A 22 15.63 10.93 29.88
C GLN A 22 15.99 12.32 30.45
N ASN A 23 17.25 12.73 30.31
CA ASN A 23 17.74 13.98 30.89
C ASN A 23 17.39 15.22 30.05
N ASN A 24 17.22 15.07 28.73
CA ASN A 24 17.03 16.17 27.78
C ASN A 24 15.75 16.01 26.96
N PHE A 25 14.69 15.48 27.56
CA PHE A 25 13.48 15.11 26.82
C PHE A 25 12.85 16.30 26.07
N GLY A 26 12.83 17.50 26.66
CA GLY A 26 12.27 18.69 26.00
C GLY A 26 13.02 19.09 24.72
N GLU A 27 14.34 18.95 24.70
CA GLU A 27 15.15 19.20 23.51
C GLU A 27 14.87 18.14 22.44
N VAL A 28 14.85 16.86 22.84
CA VAL A 28 14.53 15.73 21.96
C VAL A 28 13.14 15.89 21.35
N LEU A 29 12.16 16.36 22.14
CA LEU A 29 10.82 16.66 21.65
C LEU A 29 10.81 17.83 20.67
N GLY A 30 11.56 18.91 20.94
CA GLY A 30 11.69 20.06 20.04
C GLY A 30 12.25 19.67 18.66
N ARG A 31 13.21 18.75 18.63
CA ARG A 31 13.75 18.16 17.38
C ARG A 31 12.65 17.43 16.58
N VAL A 32 11.83 16.64 17.27
CA VAL A 32 10.71 15.91 16.66
C VAL A 32 9.60 16.85 16.16
N SER A 33 9.29 17.91 16.91
CA SER A 33 8.39 18.97 16.45
C SER A 33 8.91 19.69 15.20
N GLY A 34 10.23 19.73 15.00
CA GLY A 34 10.87 20.21 13.76
C GLY A 34 10.84 19.21 12.59
N GLY A 35 10.17 18.07 12.74
CA GLY A 35 10.03 17.04 11.70
C GLY A 35 11.15 16.01 11.69
N GLN A 36 11.98 15.92 12.73
CA GLN A 36 13.01 14.89 12.83
C GLN A 36 12.45 13.60 13.45
N VAL A 37 12.97 12.45 12.99
CA VAL A 37 12.75 11.14 13.64
C VAL A 37 13.99 10.81 14.47
N VAL A 38 13.79 10.53 15.76
CA VAL A 38 14.87 10.26 16.71
C VAL A 38 14.76 8.83 17.22
N PHE A 39 15.83 8.05 17.10
CA PHE A 39 15.90 6.70 17.65
C PHE A 39 16.53 6.75 19.03
N ILE A 40 15.88 6.14 20.02
CA ILE A 40 16.39 6.03 21.37
C ILE A 40 17.09 4.68 21.51
N THR A 41 18.38 4.71 21.85
CA THR A 41 19.19 3.51 22.03
C THR A 41 19.34 3.11 23.50
N LYS A 42 19.36 1.81 23.77
CA LYS A 42 19.75 1.22 25.06
C LYS A 42 20.95 0.31 24.79
N TYR A 43 22.06 0.56 25.48
CA TYR A 43 23.33 -0.13 25.21
C TYR A 43 23.70 -0.12 23.72
N ASP A 44 23.62 1.06 23.10
CA ASP A 44 23.89 1.30 21.67
C ASP A 44 23.03 0.52 20.67
N ARG A 45 21.92 -0.06 21.14
CA ARG A 45 20.92 -0.72 20.29
C ARG A 45 19.61 0.08 20.27
N PRO A 46 19.02 0.37 19.11
CA PRO A 46 17.70 1.01 19.04
C PRO A 46 16.67 0.21 19.85
N ALA A 47 16.00 0.90 20.77
CA ALA A 47 14.99 0.32 21.66
C ALA A 47 13.63 1.02 21.52
N ALA A 48 13.62 2.29 21.11
CA ALA A 48 12.42 3.05 20.82
C ALA A 48 12.69 4.08 19.73
N VAL A 49 11.62 4.67 19.18
CA VAL A 49 11.68 5.79 18.23
C VAL A 49 10.70 6.87 18.68
N LEU A 50 11.09 8.13 18.55
CA LEU A 50 10.24 9.29 18.74
C LEU A 50 10.06 10.00 17.39
N MET A 51 8.82 10.26 17.02
CA MET A 51 8.41 10.93 15.80
C MET A 51 7.13 11.72 16.04
N SER A 52 6.77 12.61 15.12
CA SER A 52 5.50 13.32 15.22
C SER A 52 4.34 12.34 15.05
N ILE A 53 3.18 12.70 15.62
CA ILE A 53 1.95 11.92 15.45
C ILE A 53 1.53 11.87 13.98
N GLU A 54 1.77 12.94 13.22
CA GLU A 54 1.52 12.99 11.78
C GLU A 54 2.39 11.98 11.01
N GLU A 55 3.69 11.92 11.29
CA GLU A 55 4.62 10.97 10.66
C GLU A 55 4.23 9.53 10.98
N TYR A 56 3.85 9.25 12.23
CA TYR A 56 3.32 7.95 12.63
C TYR A 56 2.05 7.59 11.84
N GLN A 57 1.09 8.52 11.71
CA GLN A 57 -0.14 8.28 10.97
C GLN A 57 0.13 7.97 9.50
N ILE A 58 1.00 8.73 8.84
CA ILE A 58 1.42 8.48 7.45
C ILE A 58 2.00 7.06 7.33
N LEU A 59 2.95 6.71 8.20
CA LEU A 59 3.58 5.39 8.19
C LEU A 59 2.56 4.27 8.36
N THR A 60 1.63 4.40 9.31
CA THR A 60 0.60 3.38 9.54
C THR A 60 -0.47 3.31 8.45
N SER A 61 -0.77 4.44 7.81
CA SER A 61 -1.78 4.51 6.74
C SER A 61 -1.31 3.82 5.46
N THR A 62 -0.01 3.76 5.22
CA THR A 62 0.56 3.03 4.06
C THR A 62 0.60 1.50 4.27
N GLY A 63 0.55 1.02 5.50
CA GLY A 63 0.65 -0.41 5.83
C GLY A 63 -0.68 -1.14 5.95
N ALA A 64 -1.79 -0.41 6.09
CA ALA A 64 -3.12 -1.01 6.05
C ALA A 64 -3.55 -1.13 4.58
N ALA A 65 -3.67 -2.36 4.07
CA ALA A 65 -4.39 -2.57 2.83
C ALA A 65 -5.77 -1.91 2.94
N ASP A 66 -6.15 -1.09 1.97
CA ASP A 66 -7.49 -0.49 1.94
C ASP A 66 -8.50 -1.61 1.65
N LEU A 67 -8.93 -2.29 2.72
CA LEU A 67 -9.90 -3.37 2.64
C LEU A 67 -11.22 -2.88 2.04
N ALA A 68 -11.57 -1.61 2.20
CA ALA A 68 -12.76 -1.06 1.58
C ALA A 68 -12.59 -0.93 0.05
N ALA A 69 -11.41 -0.56 -0.44
CA ALA A 69 -11.11 -0.61 -1.88
C ALA A 69 -11.16 -2.03 -2.42
N LEU A 70 -10.55 -2.99 -1.72
CA LEU A 70 -10.54 -4.39 -2.15
C LEU A 70 -11.94 -5.00 -2.17
N THR A 71 -12.78 -4.70 -1.16
CA THR A 71 -14.19 -5.10 -1.14
C THR A 71 -14.95 -4.51 -2.32
N ARG A 72 -14.77 -3.22 -2.64
CA ARG A 72 -15.43 -2.60 -3.80
C ARG A 72 -15.03 -3.27 -5.12
N GLU A 73 -13.75 -3.60 -5.28
CA GLU A 73 -13.27 -4.29 -6.48
C GLU A 73 -13.89 -5.68 -6.62
N PHE A 74 -13.96 -6.42 -5.50
CA PHE A 74 -14.63 -7.72 -5.46
C PHE A 74 -16.11 -7.62 -5.81
N ASP A 75 -16.83 -6.66 -5.23
CA ASP A 75 -18.25 -6.45 -5.51
C ASP A 75 -18.49 -6.11 -6.99
N LEU A 76 -17.65 -5.25 -7.59
CA LEU A 76 -17.73 -4.93 -9.02
C LEU A 76 -17.47 -6.15 -9.91
N MET A 77 -16.54 -7.02 -9.52
CA MET A 77 -16.28 -8.27 -10.24
C MET A 77 -17.48 -9.21 -10.14
N VAL A 78 -18.08 -9.35 -8.96
CA VAL A 78 -19.27 -10.18 -8.74
C VAL A 78 -20.46 -9.65 -9.53
N GLU A 79 -20.68 -8.33 -9.54
CA GLU A 79 -21.76 -7.70 -10.29
C GLU A 79 -21.65 -7.98 -11.79
N ARG A 80 -20.43 -7.94 -12.35
CA ARG A 80 -20.17 -8.30 -13.75
C ARG A 80 -20.50 -9.76 -14.05
N MET A 81 -20.17 -10.69 -13.14
CA MET A 81 -20.49 -12.11 -13.29
C MET A 81 -22.00 -12.38 -13.20
N GLN A 82 -22.73 -11.58 -12.43
CA GLN A 82 -24.17 -11.72 -12.21
C GLN A 82 -25.03 -11.01 -13.27
N SER A 83 -24.42 -10.36 -14.25
CA SER A 83 -25.17 -9.70 -15.32
C SER A 83 -26.02 -10.70 -16.12
N PRO A 84 -27.19 -10.29 -16.68
CA PRO A 84 -28.02 -11.16 -17.52
C PRO A 84 -27.27 -11.72 -18.73
N GLU A 85 -26.32 -10.97 -19.26
CA GLU A 85 -25.47 -11.39 -20.38
C GLU A 85 -24.52 -12.51 -19.96
N SER A 86 -23.81 -12.33 -18.85
CA SER A 86 -22.91 -13.34 -18.27
C SER A 86 -23.69 -14.62 -17.91
N ALA A 87 -24.89 -14.49 -17.35
CA ALA A 87 -25.77 -15.61 -17.04
C ALA A 87 -26.22 -16.36 -18.31
N ALA A 88 -26.62 -15.64 -19.36
CA ALA A 88 -27.01 -16.23 -20.63
C ALA A 88 -25.83 -16.91 -21.34
N ALA A 89 -24.64 -16.30 -21.32
CA ALA A 89 -23.43 -16.89 -21.88
C ALA A 89 -23.05 -18.19 -21.15
N THR A 90 -23.12 -18.19 -19.82
CA THR A 90 -22.88 -19.38 -18.99
C THR A 90 -23.88 -20.50 -19.31
N ASN A 91 -25.17 -20.18 -19.43
CA ASN A 91 -26.18 -21.18 -19.80
C ASN A 91 -25.95 -21.76 -21.21
N ARG A 92 -25.52 -20.94 -22.18
CA ARG A 92 -25.17 -21.43 -23.53
C ARG A 92 -23.96 -22.37 -23.50
N LEU A 93 -22.93 -22.03 -22.72
CA LEU A 93 -21.76 -22.87 -22.54
C LEU A 93 -22.14 -24.25 -21.95
N PHE A 94 -22.98 -24.28 -20.92
CA PHE A 94 -23.42 -25.55 -20.32
C PHE A 94 -24.38 -26.36 -21.21
N ALA A 95 -25.05 -25.73 -22.17
CA ALA A 95 -25.95 -26.39 -23.11
C ALA A 95 -25.26 -26.84 -24.41
N MET A 96 -23.99 -26.47 -24.64
CA MET A 96 -23.25 -26.87 -25.84
C MET A 96 -22.85 -28.35 -25.80
N ASP A 97 -22.85 -28.97 -26.99
CA ASP A 97 -22.23 -30.28 -27.19
C ASP A 97 -20.69 -30.16 -27.05
N PRO A 98 -19.99 -31.21 -26.59
CA PRO A 98 -18.53 -31.17 -26.37
C PRO A 98 -17.69 -30.67 -27.55
N ASP A 99 -18.09 -30.97 -28.80
CA ASP A 99 -17.33 -30.53 -29.98
C ASP A 99 -17.41 -28.99 -30.16
N SER A 100 -18.60 -28.43 -30.01
CA SER A 100 -18.84 -26.98 -30.08
C SER A 100 -18.22 -26.23 -28.90
N LEU A 101 -18.22 -26.85 -27.71
CA LEU A 101 -17.52 -26.30 -26.55
C LEU A 101 -16.00 -26.24 -26.76
N GLY A 102 -15.44 -27.28 -27.39
CA GLY A 102 -14.02 -27.34 -27.72
C GLY A 102 -13.58 -26.30 -28.75
N GLU A 103 -14.43 -26.00 -29.74
CA GLU A 103 -14.22 -24.92 -30.71
C GLU A 103 -14.24 -23.55 -30.02
N ALA A 104 -15.27 -23.27 -29.22
CA ALA A 104 -15.39 -22.01 -28.49
C ALA A 104 -14.21 -21.76 -27.54
N ALA A 105 -13.67 -22.80 -26.89
CA ALA A 105 -12.49 -22.67 -26.02
C ALA A 105 -11.22 -22.27 -26.79
N ARG A 106 -11.02 -22.79 -28.01
CA ARG A 106 -9.88 -22.43 -28.86
C ARG A 106 -9.97 -20.97 -29.33
N ASP A 107 -11.17 -20.56 -29.74
CA ASP A 107 -11.41 -19.20 -30.21
C ASP A 107 -11.24 -18.17 -29.08
N ALA A 108 -11.66 -18.51 -27.86
CA ALA A 108 -11.48 -17.64 -26.69
C ALA A 108 -10.01 -17.40 -26.34
N THR A 109 -9.15 -18.44 -26.43
CA THR A 109 -7.70 -18.28 -26.22
C THR A 109 -7.02 -17.45 -27.31
N ALA A 110 -7.49 -17.54 -28.56
CA ALA A 110 -6.94 -16.75 -29.66
C ALA A 110 -7.27 -15.24 -29.57
N ALA A 111 -8.33 -14.89 -28.84
CA ALA A 111 -8.73 -13.49 -28.62
C ALA A 111 -7.92 -12.80 -27.51
N ASP A 112 -7.37 -13.55 -26.56
CA ASP A 112 -6.59 -13.02 -25.42
C ASP A 112 -5.12 -12.76 -25.78
N ASP A 113 -4.55 -13.53 -26.73
CA ASP A 113 -3.15 -13.39 -27.20
C ASP A 113 -2.95 -12.24 -28.23
N GLY A 114 -4.00 -11.47 -28.52
CA GLY A 114 -4.02 -10.42 -29.55
C GLY A 114 -4.16 -8.98 -29.06
N SER A 115 -4.04 -8.72 -27.75
CA SER A 115 -4.18 -7.39 -27.11
C SER A 115 -2.90 -6.95 -26.42
#